data_AF-A0AAU7D6N3-F1
#
_entry.id   AF-A0AAU7D6N3-F1
#
_cell.length_a   1.000
_cell.length_b   1.000
_cell.length_c   1.000
_cell.angle_alpha   90.00
_cell.angle_beta   90.00
_cell.angle_gamma   90.00
#
_symmetry.space_group_name_H-M   'P 1'
#
loop_
_entity.id
_entity.type
_entity.pdbx_description
1 polymer ?
#
loop_
_entity_poly.entity_id
_entity_poly.type
_entity_poly.pdbx_seq_one_letter_code
_entity_poly.pdbx_strand_id
1 'polypeptide(L)'
;MPPDHETGIWFEMNRKICNDAGIAWRGNPKWEWDYHVPVAYAIGYTPDERRKLADTAMATFRRIFGHDAKTVASWNLDAVTIGHLSDHYGIDAFGNCRDQLATDGFTIWGAPIAAYYPNRENAWSPAVEEKNQISTPMFRLLGQDPVYYYDNQVPYPDTMEPVWPSGQSETFVDSFLNMIAHAPTQSLAYGQLGQENSFGWPTMRKAYPMQMDKLAQALSEGGLVVETMGETGRRFKRSFKSTPTQAQVMLKDPFGKAHAPQRTVWYQSKYFRANLHFRDNQFYLRDLHVYNDRFPQPYLTEPVRQHGIEQRLLAVLDGYHWSDDEVRAGRSGVRAMGRFVLIGEDGGSTPLAMAGLPTVSETGSMLQTTVPLSGGGKLICAFHEREIAFSLMGAPSHVRLGLMFEWVAERSALTEVFADRLNYRFRNFDYSVLVVNGVASKTADGTHIIAGKRGALRMLMTQIS
;
A
#
# COMPACT_ATOMS: atom_id res chain seq x y z
N MET A 1 -5.63 23.14 -24.66
CA MET A 1 -4.83 22.61 -23.54
C MET A 1 -3.41 22.39 -24.06
N PRO A 2 -2.35 22.67 -23.29
CA PRO A 2 -0.98 22.37 -23.72
C PRO A 2 -0.83 20.89 -24.13
N PRO A 3 0.03 20.55 -25.11
CA PRO A 3 0.17 19.19 -25.63
C PRO A 3 0.61 18.14 -24.59
N ASP A 4 1.27 18.58 -23.53
CA ASP A 4 1.83 17.82 -22.41
C ASP A 4 0.88 17.73 -21.20
N HIS A 5 -0.36 18.20 -21.36
CA HIS A 5 -1.40 18.11 -20.34
C HIS A 5 -2.46 17.07 -20.74
N GLU A 6 -2.99 16.38 -19.73
CA GLU A 6 -4.05 15.38 -19.90
C GLU A 6 -5.31 15.81 -19.14
N THR A 7 -6.48 15.53 -19.74
CA THR A 7 -7.76 15.57 -19.00
C THR A 7 -8.28 14.15 -18.82
N GLY A 8 -8.62 13.80 -17.58
CA GLY A 8 -9.25 12.54 -17.22
C GLY A 8 -10.61 12.76 -16.55
N ILE A 9 -11.22 11.67 -16.11
CA ILE A 9 -12.46 11.69 -15.32
C ILE A 9 -12.12 11.53 -13.84
N TRP A 10 -12.60 12.45 -13.00
CA TRP A 10 -12.74 12.21 -11.57
C TRP A 10 -14.10 11.55 -11.31
N PHE A 11 -14.12 10.26 -11.02
CA PHE A 11 -15.31 9.42 -10.99
C PHE A 11 -15.93 9.37 -9.60
N GLU A 12 -16.46 10.50 -9.18
CA GLU A 12 -17.35 10.61 -8.02
C GLU A 12 -18.71 11.11 -8.46
N MET A 13 -19.75 10.52 -7.87
CA MET A 13 -21.11 10.74 -8.31
C MET A 13 -21.60 12.10 -7.82
N ASN A 14 -22.16 12.85 -8.77
CA ASN A 14 -22.84 14.11 -8.54
C ASN A 14 -24.26 14.03 -9.12
N ARG A 15 -25.10 14.99 -8.75
CA ARG A 15 -26.50 15.01 -9.17
C ARG A 15 -26.64 15.03 -10.69
N LYS A 16 -25.80 15.80 -11.40
CA LYS A 16 -25.77 15.90 -12.86
C LYS A 16 -25.55 14.56 -13.54
N ILE A 17 -24.52 13.81 -13.16
CA ILE A 17 -24.21 12.53 -13.81
C ILE A 17 -25.29 11.48 -13.51
N CYS A 18 -25.85 11.48 -12.29
CA CYS A 18 -26.96 10.61 -11.96
C CYS A 18 -28.20 10.94 -12.82
N ASN A 19 -28.54 12.22 -12.99
CA ASN A 19 -29.64 12.64 -13.84
C ASN A 19 -29.42 12.26 -15.32
N ASP A 20 -28.21 12.49 -15.85
CA ASP A 20 -27.84 12.14 -17.25
C ASP A 20 -27.90 10.61 -17.46
N ALA A 21 -27.55 9.83 -16.43
CA ALA A 21 -27.67 8.38 -16.42
C ALA A 21 -29.12 7.88 -16.19
N GLY A 22 -30.07 8.76 -15.87
CA GLY A 22 -31.41 8.35 -15.45
C GLY A 22 -31.40 7.47 -14.20
N ILE A 23 -30.49 7.74 -13.27
CA ILE A 23 -30.36 7.08 -11.96
C ILE A 23 -30.73 8.10 -10.88
N ALA A 24 -31.49 7.66 -9.88
CA ALA A 24 -31.91 8.54 -8.80
C ALA A 24 -30.69 9.08 -8.03
N TRP A 25 -30.59 10.40 -7.89
CA TRP A 25 -29.64 11.06 -6.98
C TRP A 25 -30.00 10.74 -5.53
N ARG A 26 -29.01 10.29 -4.75
CA ARG A 26 -29.21 9.83 -3.36
C ARG A 26 -28.62 10.76 -2.30
N GLY A 27 -27.96 11.84 -2.71
CA GLY A 27 -27.45 12.86 -1.81
C GLY A 27 -28.50 13.89 -1.43
N ASN A 28 -28.05 14.90 -0.68
CA ASN A 28 -28.89 16.05 -0.36
C ASN A 28 -29.45 16.68 -1.66
N PRO A 29 -30.77 16.86 -1.79
CA PRO A 29 -31.37 17.40 -3.02
C PRO A 29 -30.98 18.85 -3.32
N LYS A 30 -30.44 19.58 -2.32
CA LYS A 30 -29.92 20.94 -2.47
C LYS A 30 -28.45 20.98 -2.91
N TRP A 31 -27.76 19.85 -2.92
CA TRP A 31 -26.34 19.79 -3.25
C TRP A 31 -26.14 19.16 -4.63
N GLU A 32 -25.11 19.63 -5.33
CA GLU A 32 -24.67 19.01 -6.58
C GLU A 32 -23.77 17.81 -6.31
N TRP A 33 -23.01 17.83 -5.21
CA TRP A 33 -22.13 16.75 -4.77
C TRP A 33 -22.29 16.55 -3.26
N ASP A 34 -22.19 15.30 -2.82
CA ASP A 34 -22.39 14.91 -1.43
C ASP A 34 -21.34 13.86 -1.07
N TYR A 35 -20.42 14.24 -0.17
CA TYR A 35 -19.20 13.50 0.17
C TYR A 35 -19.45 12.18 0.92
N HIS A 36 -20.68 11.92 1.37
CA HIS A 36 -20.97 10.69 2.10
C HIS A 36 -20.77 9.47 1.19
N VAL A 37 -20.03 8.48 1.71
CA VAL A 37 -19.68 7.23 1.01
C VAL A 37 -20.81 6.60 0.14
N PRO A 38 -22.05 6.40 0.64
CA PRO A 38 -23.13 5.80 -0.16
C PRO A 38 -23.61 6.63 -1.34
N VAL A 39 -23.16 7.89 -1.44
CA VAL A 39 -23.57 8.84 -2.46
C VAL A 39 -22.40 9.15 -3.39
N ALA A 40 -21.26 9.57 -2.86
CA ALA A 40 -20.10 10.01 -3.63
C ALA A 40 -19.48 8.88 -4.48
N TYR A 41 -19.49 7.65 -3.99
CA TYR A 41 -18.75 6.55 -4.61
C TYR A 41 -19.68 5.54 -5.30
N ALA A 42 -19.18 4.95 -6.39
CA ALA A 42 -19.91 3.97 -7.20
C ALA A 42 -20.41 2.77 -6.39
N ILE A 43 -19.68 2.38 -5.33
CA ILE A 43 -20.10 1.32 -4.41
C ILE A 43 -21.46 1.58 -3.73
N GLY A 44 -21.96 2.82 -3.69
CA GLY A 44 -23.30 3.17 -3.22
C GLY A 44 -24.45 2.78 -4.17
N TYR A 45 -24.11 2.28 -5.36
CA TYR A 45 -25.01 1.92 -6.44
C TYR A 45 -24.93 0.41 -6.73
N THR A 46 -25.98 -0.14 -7.35
CA THR A 46 -25.98 -1.55 -7.78
C THR A 46 -24.97 -1.77 -8.90
N PRO A 47 -24.45 -3.00 -9.12
CA PRO A 47 -23.50 -3.28 -10.19
C PRO A 47 -23.94 -2.77 -11.57
N ASP A 48 -25.22 -2.92 -11.92
CA ASP A 48 -25.75 -2.42 -13.20
C ASP A 48 -25.80 -0.89 -13.25
N GLU A 49 -26.18 -0.24 -12.15
CA GLU A 49 -26.11 1.22 -12.03
C GLU A 49 -24.66 1.72 -12.15
N ARG A 50 -23.68 1.03 -11.55
CA ARG A 50 -22.25 1.39 -11.65
C ARG A 50 -21.78 1.40 -13.09
N ARG A 51 -22.08 0.34 -13.85
CA ARG A 51 -21.75 0.26 -15.29
C ARG A 51 -22.43 1.38 -16.07
N LYS A 52 -23.71 1.63 -15.81
CA LYS A 52 -24.46 2.71 -16.45
C LYS A 52 -23.87 4.09 -16.15
N LEU A 53 -23.50 4.36 -14.90
CA LEU A 53 -22.83 5.61 -14.50
C LEU A 53 -21.48 5.77 -15.18
N ALA A 54 -20.71 4.68 -15.32
CA ALA A 54 -19.45 4.68 -16.06
C ALA A 54 -19.65 5.00 -17.55
N ASP A 55 -20.64 4.38 -18.19
CA ASP A 55 -21.00 4.65 -19.58
C ASP A 55 -21.44 6.10 -19.78
N THR A 56 -22.29 6.61 -18.89
CA THR A 56 -22.72 8.01 -18.92
C THR A 56 -21.53 8.94 -18.75
N ALA A 57 -20.64 8.71 -17.78
CA ALA A 57 -19.48 9.57 -17.57
C ALA A 57 -18.58 9.63 -18.80
N MET A 58 -18.37 8.48 -19.47
CA MET A 58 -17.60 8.44 -20.70
C MET A 58 -18.30 9.15 -21.86
N ALA A 59 -19.61 8.94 -22.03
CA ALA A 59 -20.38 9.63 -23.06
C ALA A 59 -20.41 11.15 -22.85
N THR A 60 -20.56 11.61 -21.60
CA THR A 60 -20.48 13.03 -21.23
C THR A 60 -19.08 13.59 -21.53
N PHE A 61 -18.02 12.86 -21.16
CA PHE A 61 -16.66 13.27 -21.47
C PHE A 61 -16.43 13.39 -22.99
N ARG A 62 -16.84 12.37 -23.76
CA ARG A 62 -16.75 12.38 -25.24
C ARG A 62 -17.52 13.53 -25.85
N ARG A 63 -18.70 13.87 -25.33
CA ARG A 63 -19.50 15.01 -25.79
C ARG A 63 -18.80 16.36 -25.56
N ILE A 64 -18.04 16.50 -24.47
CA ILE A 64 -17.35 17.75 -24.10
C ILE A 64 -16.00 17.86 -24.82
N PHE A 65 -15.21 16.79 -24.85
CA PHE A 65 -13.82 16.81 -25.33
C PHE A 65 -13.63 16.20 -26.73
N GLY A 66 -14.67 15.58 -27.30
CA GLY A 66 -14.63 14.99 -28.64
C GLY A 66 -13.97 13.61 -28.73
N HIS A 67 -13.53 13.04 -27.60
CA HIS A 67 -12.89 11.72 -27.53
C HIS A 67 -13.15 11.05 -26.17
N ASP A 68 -12.90 9.75 -26.05
CA ASP A 68 -12.98 9.06 -24.76
C ASP A 68 -11.86 9.48 -23.81
N ALA A 69 -12.17 9.53 -22.52
CA ALA A 69 -11.18 9.71 -21.48
C ALA A 69 -10.19 8.54 -21.50
N LYS A 70 -8.90 8.86 -21.35
CA LYS A 70 -7.84 7.86 -21.26
C LYS A 70 -7.47 7.51 -19.82
N THR A 71 -7.92 8.32 -18.87
CA THR A 71 -7.65 8.10 -17.46
C THR A 71 -8.86 8.40 -16.61
N VAL A 72 -9.03 7.61 -15.55
CA VAL A 72 -10.14 7.74 -14.60
C VAL A 72 -9.60 7.58 -13.18
N ALA A 73 -9.91 8.49 -12.27
CA ALA A 73 -9.48 8.43 -10.88
C ALA A 73 -10.66 8.66 -9.94
N SER A 74 -10.59 8.09 -8.75
CA SER A 74 -11.49 8.40 -7.63
C SER A 74 -10.83 7.95 -6.35
N TRP A 75 -11.19 8.55 -5.22
CA TRP A 75 -10.73 8.05 -3.93
C TRP A 75 -11.17 6.61 -3.69
N ASN A 76 -12.29 6.16 -4.25
CA ASN A 76 -12.79 4.80 -4.07
C ASN A 76 -13.30 4.21 -5.39
N LEU A 77 -12.44 3.42 -6.04
CA LEU A 77 -12.76 2.69 -7.26
C LEU A 77 -13.01 1.20 -6.95
N ASP A 78 -14.08 0.65 -7.51
CA ASP A 78 -14.47 -0.75 -7.34
C ASP A 78 -14.31 -1.59 -8.60
N ALA A 79 -14.20 -2.91 -8.40
CA ALA A 79 -13.85 -3.87 -9.44
C ALA A 79 -14.88 -3.92 -10.59
N VAL A 80 -16.17 -3.73 -10.27
CA VAL A 80 -17.23 -3.72 -11.30
C VAL A 80 -17.04 -2.53 -12.23
N THR A 81 -16.86 -1.33 -11.67
CA THR A 81 -16.71 -0.09 -12.42
C THR A 81 -15.45 -0.10 -13.27
N ILE A 82 -14.29 -0.40 -12.67
CA ILE A 82 -13.01 -0.31 -13.40
C ILE A 82 -12.82 -1.46 -14.38
N GLY A 83 -13.42 -2.63 -14.11
CA GLY A 83 -13.45 -3.75 -15.05
C GLY A 83 -14.22 -3.37 -16.31
N HIS A 84 -15.43 -2.84 -16.13
CA HIS A 84 -16.26 -2.33 -17.23
C HIS A 84 -15.54 -1.25 -18.04
N LEU A 85 -14.95 -0.25 -17.37
CA LEU A 85 -14.20 0.81 -18.05
C LEU A 85 -12.99 0.28 -18.84
N SER A 86 -12.24 -0.66 -18.27
CA SER A 86 -11.08 -1.29 -18.92
C SER A 86 -11.50 -2.06 -20.17
N ASP A 87 -12.57 -2.85 -20.08
CA ASP A 87 -13.02 -3.74 -21.15
C ASP A 87 -13.65 -2.99 -22.33
N HIS A 88 -14.24 -1.80 -22.11
CA HIS A 88 -15.05 -1.11 -23.12
C HIS A 88 -14.44 0.19 -23.70
N TYR A 89 -13.52 0.86 -23.00
CA TYR A 89 -13.12 2.22 -23.38
C TYR A 89 -11.61 2.44 -23.62
N GLY A 90 -10.80 1.38 -23.54
CA GLY A 90 -9.37 1.46 -23.82
C GLY A 90 -8.65 2.44 -22.87
N ILE A 91 -8.98 2.38 -21.58
CA ILE A 91 -8.38 3.19 -20.53
C ILE A 91 -6.89 2.86 -20.39
N ASP A 92 -6.08 3.91 -20.24
CA ASP A 92 -4.63 3.81 -20.07
C ASP A 92 -4.20 3.63 -18.62
N ALA A 93 -4.91 4.27 -17.68
CA ALA A 93 -4.62 4.18 -16.26
C ALA A 93 -5.83 4.53 -15.37
N PHE A 94 -5.86 3.93 -14.18
CA PHE A 94 -6.74 4.31 -13.08
C PHE A 94 -5.98 4.99 -11.94
N GLY A 95 -6.66 5.84 -11.16
CA GLY A 95 -6.13 6.54 -9.98
C GLY A 95 -6.89 6.24 -8.68
N ASN A 96 -6.15 5.75 -7.68
CA ASN A 96 -6.49 5.37 -6.30
C ASN A 96 -6.17 6.30 -5.12
N CYS A 97 -6.94 6.37 -4.02
CA CYS A 97 -6.32 6.75 -2.73
C CYS A 97 -5.27 5.71 -2.29
N ARG A 98 -4.32 6.07 -1.41
CA ARG A 98 -3.41 5.12 -0.73
C ARG A 98 -4.15 4.42 0.42
N ASP A 99 -3.45 3.64 1.23
CA ASP A 99 -4.02 3.19 2.51
C ASP A 99 -4.42 4.43 3.32
N GLN A 100 -5.60 4.37 3.93
CA GLN A 100 -6.25 5.50 4.57
C GLN A 100 -7.16 5.05 5.70
N LEU A 101 -7.15 5.78 6.80
CA LEU A 101 -7.86 5.43 8.03
C LEU A 101 -8.96 6.44 8.31
N ALA A 102 -10.21 5.97 8.29
CA ALA A 102 -11.42 6.72 8.66
C ALA A 102 -11.53 8.13 8.04
N THR A 103 -10.92 8.36 6.87
CA THR A 103 -11.00 9.65 6.18
C THR A 103 -12.18 9.62 5.22
N ASP A 104 -12.94 10.71 5.17
CA ASP A 104 -14.18 10.82 4.39
C ASP A 104 -15.18 9.67 4.64
N GLY A 105 -15.12 9.10 5.85
CA GLY A 105 -15.95 8.01 6.32
C GLY A 105 -15.64 6.64 5.73
N PHE A 106 -14.41 6.40 5.28
CA PHE A 106 -13.98 5.04 4.95
C PHE A 106 -12.52 4.76 5.33
N THR A 107 -12.21 3.47 5.45
CA THR A 107 -10.88 2.93 5.65
C THR A 107 -10.53 2.00 4.49
N ILE A 108 -9.38 2.22 3.86
CA ILE A 108 -8.75 1.28 2.92
C ILE A 108 -7.42 0.84 3.55
N TRP A 109 -7.18 -0.47 3.63
CA TRP A 109 -5.96 -0.97 4.25
C TRP A 109 -5.48 -2.27 3.62
N GLY A 110 -4.17 -2.45 3.52
CA GLY A 110 -3.57 -3.68 2.98
C GLY A 110 -3.29 -3.64 1.48
N ALA A 111 -3.69 -2.58 0.77
CA ALA A 111 -3.58 -2.48 -0.68
C ALA A 111 -2.12 -2.29 -1.16
N PRO A 112 -1.82 -2.51 -2.45
CA PRO A 112 -0.50 -2.24 -3.01
C PRO A 112 0.04 -0.84 -2.66
N ILE A 113 1.34 -0.76 -2.36
CA ILE A 113 2.03 0.49 -2.00
C ILE A 113 2.22 1.43 -3.21
N ALA A 114 2.23 0.88 -4.43
CA ALA A 114 2.52 1.60 -5.67
C ALA A 114 1.55 1.17 -6.80
N ALA A 115 2.03 0.95 -8.04
CA ALA A 115 1.17 0.61 -9.16
C ALA A 115 0.86 -0.89 -9.23
N TYR A 116 -0.31 -1.27 -9.75
CA TYR A 116 -0.71 -2.67 -9.91
C TYR A 116 -1.80 -2.86 -10.96
N TYR A 117 -1.93 -4.07 -11.51
CA TYR A 117 -3.13 -4.49 -12.21
C TYR A 117 -4.15 -5.04 -11.22
N PRO A 118 -5.34 -4.44 -11.09
CA PRO A 118 -6.35 -4.90 -10.15
C PRO A 118 -6.95 -6.26 -10.50
N ASN A 119 -7.48 -6.93 -9.48
CA ASN A 119 -8.25 -8.15 -9.63
C ASN A 119 -9.74 -7.83 -9.95
N ARG A 120 -10.37 -8.67 -10.79
CA ARG A 120 -11.78 -8.54 -11.24
C ARG A 120 -12.83 -8.71 -10.13
N GLU A 121 -12.49 -9.41 -9.05
CA GLU A 121 -13.29 -9.56 -7.84
C GLU A 121 -12.92 -8.52 -6.77
N ASN A 122 -11.72 -7.92 -6.82
CA ASN A 122 -11.28 -6.95 -5.82
C ASN A 122 -10.30 -5.90 -6.36
N ALA A 123 -10.80 -4.68 -6.57
CA ALA A 123 -10.02 -3.59 -7.13
C ALA A 123 -8.87 -3.11 -6.23
N TRP A 124 -8.89 -3.41 -4.93
CA TRP A 124 -7.80 -3.04 -4.00
C TRP A 124 -6.70 -4.11 -3.96
N SER A 125 -6.94 -5.29 -4.52
CA SER A 125 -5.99 -6.40 -4.58
C SER A 125 -5.40 -6.51 -5.98
N PRO A 126 -4.09 -6.78 -6.12
CA PRO A 126 -3.53 -7.13 -7.42
C PRO A 126 -4.05 -8.49 -7.88
N ALA A 127 -4.25 -8.64 -9.19
CA ALA A 127 -4.52 -9.94 -9.77
C ALA A 127 -3.28 -10.85 -9.68
N VAL A 128 -3.48 -12.05 -9.15
CA VAL A 128 -2.46 -13.09 -9.06
C VAL A 128 -2.35 -13.83 -10.40
N GLU A 129 -3.49 -14.29 -10.92
CA GLU A 129 -3.63 -14.94 -12.21
C GLU A 129 -4.11 -13.98 -13.30
N GLU A 130 -3.58 -14.14 -14.51
CA GLU A 130 -3.90 -13.30 -15.67
C GLU A 130 -5.40 -13.29 -16.00
N LYS A 131 -6.09 -14.44 -15.87
CA LYS A 131 -7.53 -14.55 -16.15
C LYS A 131 -8.40 -13.66 -15.27
N ASN A 132 -7.93 -13.35 -14.06
CA ASN A 132 -8.63 -12.52 -13.09
C ASN A 132 -8.18 -11.05 -13.16
N GLN A 133 -7.30 -10.71 -14.09
CA GLN A 133 -6.70 -9.38 -14.21
C GLN A 133 -7.60 -8.40 -14.96
N ILE A 134 -7.70 -7.19 -14.42
CA ILE A 134 -8.14 -6.01 -15.15
C ILE A 134 -6.92 -5.43 -15.88
N SER A 135 -6.97 -5.35 -17.20
CA SER A 135 -5.80 -5.07 -18.06
C SER A 135 -5.30 -3.62 -18.03
N THR A 136 -5.96 -2.76 -17.26
CA THR A 136 -5.58 -1.36 -17.04
C THR A 136 -4.94 -1.21 -15.66
N PRO A 137 -3.74 -0.61 -15.55
CA PRO A 137 -3.07 -0.43 -14.27
C PRO A 137 -3.75 0.64 -13.41
N MET A 138 -3.68 0.43 -12.11
CA MET A 138 -4.08 1.36 -11.05
C MET A 138 -2.83 1.97 -10.41
N PHE A 139 -2.81 3.30 -10.30
CA PHE A 139 -1.78 4.05 -9.61
C PHE A 139 -2.38 4.69 -8.36
N ARG A 140 -1.77 4.47 -7.19
CA ARG A 140 -2.22 5.17 -5.97
C ARG A 140 -1.65 6.59 -5.93
N LEU A 141 -2.40 7.53 -5.39
CA LEU A 141 -2.16 8.97 -5.50
C LEU A 141 -1.42 9.53 -4.27
N LEU A 142 -1.28 10.86 -4.23
CA LEU A 142 -0.87 11.73 -3.12
C LEU A 142 0.62 11.75 -2.72
N GLY A 143 1.44 10.79 -3.14
CA GLY A 143 2.87 10.79 -2.75
C GLY A 143 3.05 10.76 -1.23
N GLN A 144 2.50 9.73 -0.59
CA GLN A 144 2.47 9.57 0.86
C GLN A 144 3.86 9.28 1.46
N ASP A 145 4.10 9.75 2.69
CA ASP A 145 5.27 9.37 3.48
C ASP A 145 5.28 7.85 3.77
N PRO A 146 6.30 7.10 3.33
CA PRO A 146 6.37 5.67 3.60
C PRO A 146 6.75 5.32 5.05
N VAL A 147 7.30 6.27 5.84
CA VAL A 147 7.86 5.99 7.16
C VAL A 147 6.82 6.13 8.27
N TYR A 148 6.25 7.32 8.44
CA TYR A 148 5.41 7.66 9.59
C TYR A 148 3.93 7.47 9.33
N TYR A 149 3.46 7.63 8.09
CA TYR A 149 2.03 7.58 7.77
C TYR A 149 1.33 6.33 8.35
N TYR A 150 1.98 5.17 8.25
CA TYR A 150 1.43 3.89 8.73
C TYR A 150 1.02 3.91 10.22
N ASP A 151 1.80 4.57 11.07
CA ASP A 151 1.53 4.68 12.51
C ASP A 151 0.83 5.99 12.88
N ASN A 152 0.54 6.85 11.89
CA ASN A 152 0.05 8.19 12.16
C ASN A 152 -1.42 8.17 12.60
N GLN A 153 -1.73 8.92 13.65
CA GLN A 153 -3.09 9.16 14.15
C GLN A 153 -3.59 10.59 13.86
N VAL A 154 -2.71 11.45 13.34
CA VAL A 154 -2.95 12.89 13.21
C VAL A 154 -3.99 13.13 12.11
N PRO A 155 -4.87 14.15 12.26
CA PRO A 155 -5.88 14.50 11.26
C PRO A 155 -5.33 14.98 9.91
N TYR A 156 -4.01 15.17 9.77
CA TYR A 156 -3.38 15.70 8.56
C TYR A 156 -2.52 14.60 7.93
N PRO A 157 -2.77 14.25 6.65
CA PRO A 157 -2.03 13.18 6.01
C PRO A 157 -0.61 13.65 5.67
N ASP A 158 0.38 12.78 5.90
CA ASP A 158 1.76 13.01 5.48
C ASP A 158 1.89 12.67 3.99
N THR A 159 1.77 13.68 3.13
CA THR A 159 1.73 13.54 1.67
C THR A 159 2.46 14.67 0.96
N MET A 160 2.69 14.52 -0.35
CA MET A 160 3.27 15.56 -1.19
C MET A 160 2.27 16.65 -1.58
N GLU A 161 1.02 16.58 -1.14
CA GLU A 161 0.03 17.60 -1.46
C GLU A 161 0.41 18.98 -0.86
N PRO A 162 0.45 20.05 -1.68
CA PRO A 162 0.82 21.39 -1.27
C PRO A 162 0.08 21.98 -0.05
N VAL A 163 -1.16 21.55 0.20
CA VAL A 163 -1.97 22.10 1.30
C VAL A 163 -1.56 21.58 2.67
N TRP A 164 -0.91 20.41 2.73
CA TRP A 164 -0.56 19.78 4.00
C TRP A 164 0.81 20.22 4.54
N PRO A 165 1.03 20.18 5.87
CA PRO A 165 2.32 20.54 6.47
C PRO A 165 3.51 19.75 5.91
N SER A 166 3.29 18.47 5.58
CA SER A 166 4.26 17.58 4.94
C SER A 166 4.67 18.08 3.56
N GLY A 167 3.73 18.35 2.66
CA GLY A 167 4.00 18.92 1.33
C GLY A 167 4.61 20.33 1.36
N GLN A 168 4.43 21.08 2.46
CA GLN A 168 5.08 22.37 2.70
C GLN A 168 6.51 22.26 3.27
N SER A 169 6.95 21.07 3.68
CA SER A 169 8.27 20.84 4.24
C SER A 169 9.28 20.60 3.12
N GLU A 170 10.24 21.53 3.01
CA GLU A 170 11.33 21.43 2.05
C GLU A 170 12.11 20.11 2.19
N THR A 171 12.43 19.76 3.43
CA THR A 171 13.16 18.53 3.77
C THR A 171 12.40 17.27 3.37
N PHE A 172 11.07 17.26 3.53
CA PHE A 172 10.24 16.13 3.13
C PHE A 172 10.20 15.98 1.62
N VAL A 173 9.97 17.08 0.89
CA VAL A 173 9.94 17.10 -0.57
C VAL A 173 11.26 16.61 -1.15
N ASP A 174 12.40 17.10 -0.64
CA ASP A 174 13.73 16.64 -1.06
C ASP A 174 13.94 15.15 -0.76
N SER A 175 13.58 14.71 0.45
CA SER A 175 13.74 13.32 0.86
C SER A 175 12.89 12.37 0.01
N PHE A 176 11.64 12.77 -0.29
CA PHE A 176 10.72 12.00 -1.11
C PHE A 176 11.22 11.89 -2.56
N LEU A 177 11.59 13.01 -3.19
CA LEU A 177 12.12 13.00 -4.56
C LEU A 177 13.42 12.20 -4.65
N ASN A 178 14.33 12.35 -3.70
CA ASN A 178 15.57 11.58 -3.63
C ASN A 178 15.30 10.07 -3.45
N MET A 179 14.30 9.69 -2.66
CA MET A 179 13.90 8.28 -2.54
C MET A 179 13.44 7.73 -3.89
N ILE A 180 12.55 8.44 -4.60
CA ILE A 180 12.04 7.98 -5.90
C ILE A 180 13.16 7.91 -6.94
N ALA A 181 14.08 8.87 -6.96
CA ALA A 181 15.11 8.97 -7.99
C ALA A 181 16.29 8.00 -7.77
N HIS A 182 16.66 7.70 -6.53
CA HIS A 182 17.96 7.10 -6.22
C HIS A 182 17.93 5.89 -5.28
N ALA A 183 16.81 5.62 -4.61
CA ALA A 183 16.72 4.44 -3.75
C ALA A 183 16.44 3.16 -4.55
N PRO A 184 16.78 1.98 -4.01
CA PRO A 184 16.28 0.69 -4.51
C PRO A 184 14.75 0.68 -4.61
N THR A 185 14.21 0.39 -5.79
CA THR A 185 12.76 0.49 -6.11
C THR A 185 12.20 -0.72 -6.86
N GLN A 186 13.05 -1.70 -7.19
CA GLN A 186 12.78 -2.85 -8.05
C GLN A 186 12.40 -2.42 -9.47
N SER A 187 11.17 -2.70 -9.91
CA SER A 187 10.74 -2.45 -11.29
C SER A 187 10.13 -1.08 -11.53
N LEU A 188 9.65 -0.39 -10.48
CA LEU A 188 9.03 0.93 -10.61
C LEU A 188 9.16 1.75 -9.31
N ALA A 189 9.71 2.95 -9.43
CA ALA A 189 9.54 4.04 -8.48
C ALA A 189 8.42 4.96 -8.97
N TYR A 190 7.48 5.32 -8.10
CA TYR A 190 6.34 6.14 -8.48
C TYR A 190 5.91 7.09 -7.36
N GLY A 191 5.62 8.33 -7.73
CA GLY A 191 4.96 9.32 -6.89
C GLY A 191 4.01 10.16 -7.73
N GLN A 192 2.83 10.47 -7.18
CA GLN A 192 1.93 11.46 -7.77
C GLN A 192 2.05 12.75 -6.99
N LEU A 193 2.25 13.85 -7.71
CA LEU A 193 2.26 15.20 -7.17
C LEU A 193 1.04 15.94 -7.70
N GLY A 194 0.38 16.71 -6.85
CA GLY A 194 -0.80 17.47 -7.23
C GLY A 194 -1.64 17.86 -6.03
N GLN A 195 -2.73 18.57 -6.31
CA GLN A 195 -3.66 19.04 -5.29
C GLN A 195 -5.08 19.05 -5.84
N GLU A 196 -6.05 18.69 -5.00
CA GLU A 196 -7.45 18.97 -5.25
C GLU A 196 -7.71 20.48 -5.39
N ASN A 197 -8.43 20.86 -6.43
CA ASN A 197 -8.73 22.28 -6.71
C ASN A 197 -9.65 22.94 -5.66
N SER A 198 -10.40 22.15 -4.89
CA SER A 198 -11.34 22.58 -3.85
C SER A 198 -10.70 23.43 -2.74
N PHE A 199 -9.43 23.21 -2.42
CA PHE A 199 -8.71 23.94 -1.37
C PHE A 199 -8.31 25.37 -1.73
N GLY A 200 -8.30 25.70 -3.02
CA GLY A 200 -7.98 27.03 -3.54
C GLY A 200 -6.50 27.42 -3.51
N TRP A 201 -6.12 28.33 -4.41
CA TRP A 201 -4.75 28.83 -4.55
C TRP A 201 -4.12 29.42 -3.28
N PRO A 202 -4.83 30.18 -2.41
CA PRO A 202 -4.23 30.73 -1.20
C PRO A 202 -3.60 29.69 -0.27
N THR A 203 -4.15 28.48 -0.23
CA THR A 203 -3.64 27.37 0.59
C THR A 203 -2.44 26.68 -0.07
N MET A 204 -2.44 26.58 -1.40
CA MET A 204 -1.40 25.88 -2.18
C MET A 204 -0.16 26.72 -2.47
N ARG A 205 -0.32 28.05 -2.62
CA ARG A 205 0.69 28.96 -3.18
C ARG A 205 2.05 28.96 -2.48
N LYS A 206 2.10 28.51 -1.22
CA LYS A 206 3.35 28.46 -0.45
C LYS A 206 4.20 27.26 -0.86
N ALA A 207 3.60 26.09 -1.02
CA ALA A 207 4.33 24.86 -1.31
C ALA A 207 4.48 24.62 -2.82
N TYR A 208 3.45 24.95 -3.61
CA TYR A 208 3.40 24.58 -5.03
C TYR A 208 4.62 25.09 -5.82
N PRO A 209 5.03 26.38 -5.75
CA PRO A 209 6.23 26.85 -6.45
C PRO A 209 7.50 26.13 -5.99
N MET A 210 7.69 25.96 -4.69
CA MET A 210 8.84 25.24 -4.12
C MET A 210 8.93 23.80 -4.64
N GLN A 211 7.80 23.09 -4.68
CA GLN A 211 7.75 21.73 -5.21
C GLN A 211 8.07 21.69 -6.71
N MET A 212 7.56 22.64 -7.50
CA MET A 212 7.87 22.72 -8.93
C MET A 212 9.36 23.03 -9.17
N ASP A 213 9.96 23.94 -8.40
CA ASP A 213 11.38 24.27 -8.50
C ASP A 213 12.26 23.05 -8.19
N LYS A 214 11.93 22.30 -7.13
CA LYS A 214 12.64 21.06 -6.77
C LYS A 214 12.44 19.94 -7.76
N LEU A 215 11.23 19.80 -8.31
CA LEU A 215 10.97 18.83 -9.36
C LEU A 215 11.78 19.16 -10.62
N ALA A 216 11.85 20.44 -11.01
CA ALA A 216 12.67 20.90 -12.13
C ALA A 216 14.16 20.63 -11.89
N GLN A 217 14.65 20.88 -10.67
CA GLN A 217 16.02 20.54 -10.29
C GLN A 217 16.28 19.03 -10.41
N ALA A 218 15.45 18.18 -9.80
CA ALA A 218 15.60 16.73 -9.82
C ALA A 218 15.50 16.15 -11.26
N LEU A 219 14.70 16.77 -12.13
CA LEU A 219 14.68 16.45 -13.56
C LEU A 219 16.00 16.79 -14.25
N SER A 220 16.59 17.95 -13.95
CA SER A 220 17.85 18.40 -14.54
C SER A 220 19.05 17.54 -14.12
N GLU A 221 19.02 16.98 -12.91
CA GLU A 221 20.07 16.11 -12.37
C GLU A 221 20.04 14.69 -12.97
N GLY A 222 18.93 14.32 -13.61
CA GLY A 222 18.69 13.00 -14.15
C GLY A 222 18.32 12.00 -13.05
N GLY A 223 17.22 11.27 -13.24
CA GLY A 223 16.74 10.28 -12.26
C GLY A 223 15.24 10.21 -12.14
N LEU A 224 14.52 11.24 -12.61
CA LEU A 224 13.07 11.26 -12.67
C LEU A 224 12.58 11.48 -14.10
N VAL A 225 11.35 11.05 -14.35
CA VAL A 225 10.58 11.41 -15.54
C VAL A 225 9.25 11.95 -15.04
N VAL A 226 8.80 13.06 -15.62
CA VAL A 226 7.44 13.59 -15.41
C VAL A 226 6.62 13.25 -16.65
N GLU A 227 5.55 12.49 -16.42
CA GLU A 227 4.64 11.98 -17.43
C GLU A 227 3.20 12.26 -16.97
N THR A 228 2.29 12.48 -17.90
CA THR A 228 0.86 12.39 -17.62
C THR A 228 0.50 10.99 -17.12
N MET A 229 -0.64 10.86 -16.43
CA MET A 229 -1.07 9.56 -15.90
C MET A 229 -1.29 8.54 -17.04
N GLY A 230 -1.85 8.97 -18.16
CA GLY A 230 -2.01 8.13 -19.35
C GLY A 230 -0.68 7.68 -19.97
N GLU A 231 0.33 8.55 -20.05
CA GLU A 231 1.67 8.18 -20.53
C GLU A 231 2.31 7.12 -19.64
N THR A 232 2.25 7.33 -18.33
CA THR A 232 2.72 6.37 -17.32
C THR A 232 1.98 5.04 -17.47
N GLY A 233 0.66 5.08 -17.64
CA GLY A 233 -0.19 3.89 -17.85
C GLY A 233 0.18 3.11 -19.11
N ARG A 234 0.36 3.79 -20.24
CA ARG A 234 0.79 3.16 -21.51
C ARG A 234 2.19 2.56 -21.38
N ARG A 235 3.11 3.25 -20.70
CA ARG A 235 4.47 2.74 -20.45
C ARG A 235 4.42 1.49 -19.56
N PHE A 236 3.63 1.53 -18.48
CA PHE A 236 3.44 0.38 -17.60
C PHE A 236 2.88 -0.84 -18.34
N LYS A 237 1.86 -0.65 -19.19
CA LYS A 237 1.28 -1.70 -20.06
C LYS A 237 2.28 -2.32 -21.03
N ARG A 238 3.20 -1.52 -21.57
CA ARG A 238 4.28 -2.03 -22.46
C ARG A 238 5.33 -2.81 -21.68
N SER A 239 5.65 -2.38 -20.47
CA SER A 239 6.72 -2.97 -19.67
C SER A 239 6.32 -4.23 -18.91
N PHE A 240 5.06 -4.33 -18.45
CA PHE A 240 4.65 -5.36 -17.50
C PHE A 240 3.35 -6.05 -17.91
N LYS A 241 3.36 -7.39 -17.95
CA LYS A 241 2.17 -8.23 -18.22
C LYS A 241 1.30 -8.48 -16.98
N SER A 242 1.92 -8.46 -15.80
CA SER A 242 1.26 -8.52 -14.49
C SER A 242 1.92 -7.54 -13.53
N THR A 243 1.33 -7.34 -12.35
CA THR A 243 1.86 -6.42 -11.33
C THR A 243 3.31 -6.79 -11.00
N PRO A 244 4.28 -5.89 -11.23
CA PRO A 244 5.70 -6.19 -11.00
C PRO A 244 6.07 -5.96 -9.55
N THR A 245 7.23 -6.49 -9.15
CA THR A 245 7.81 -6.23 -7.83
C THR A 245 8.25 -4.78 -7.72
N GLN A 246 7.93 -4.14 -6.60
CA GLN A 246 8.19 -2.72 -6.34
C GLN A 246 8.65 -2.53 -4.90
N ALA A 247 9.44 -1.49 -4.65
CA ALA A 247 9.92 -1.14 -3.32
C ALA A 247 9.91 0.36 -3.06
N GLN A 248 9.79 0.74 -1.78
CA GLN A 248 10.03 2.09 -1.30
C GLN A 248 11.00 2.02 -0.13
N VAL A 249 12.17 2.62 -0.28
CA VAL A 249 13.30 2.47 0.65
C VAL A 249 13.73 3.84 1.16
N MET A 250 13.43 4.12 2.42
CA MET A 250 13.74 5.38 3.08
C MET A 250 14.62 5.12 4.30
N LEU A 251 15.95 5.15 4.11
CA LEU A 251 16.95 4.85 5.15
C LEU A 251 17.47 6.09 5.91
N LYS A 252 16.93 7.26 5.57
CA LYS A 252 17.09 8.51 6.32
C LYS A 252 15.73 8.95 6.83
N ASP A 253 15.70 9.71 7.92
CA ASP A 253 14.44 10.26 8.40
C ASP A 253 13.89 11.27 7.38
N PRO A 254 12.65 11.12 6.90
CA PRO A 254 12.10 11.95 5.83
C PRO A 254 11.84 13.40 6.26
N PHE A 255 11.84 13.70 7.56
CA PHE A 255 11.67 15.05 8.10
C PHE A 255 12.94 15.57 8.77
N GLY A 256 14.08 14.89 8.60
CA GLY A 256 15.37 15.32 9.16
C GLY A 256 15.48 15.19 10.68
N LYS A 257 14.66 14.35 11.34
CA LYS A 257 14.75 14.16 12.79
C LYS A 257 16.09 13.53 13.17
N ALA A 258 16.85 14.21 14.03
CA ALA A 258 18.13 13.73 14.54
C ALA A 258 17.99 12.76 15.73
N HIS A 259 16.94 12.92 16.55
CA HIS A 259 16.64 12.07 17.70
C HIS A 259 15.52 11.10 17.35
N ALA A 260 15.75 9.81 17.64
CA ALA A 260 14.87 8.71 17.28
C ALA A 260 14.41 8.67 15.80
N PRO A 261 15.36 8.74 14.84
CA PRO A 261 15.02 8.68 13.42
C PRO A 261 14.36 7.34 13.08
N GLN A 262 13.28 7.40 12.31
CA GLN A 262 12.62 6.22 11.78
C GLN A 262 12.94 6.04 10.31
N ARG A 263 12.96 4.78 9.89
CA ARG A 263 13.34 4.36 8.53
C ARG A 263 12.48 3.19 8.13
N THR A 264 12.42 2.92 6.84
CA THR A 264 11.54 1.89 6.34
C THR A 264 12.05 1.25 5.07
N VAL A 265 11.69 -0.03 4.90
CA VAL A 265 11.80 -0.78 3.65
C VAL A 265 10.44 -1.40 3.38
N TRP A 266 9.73 -0.88 2.39
CA TRP A 266 8.53 -1.51 1.84
C TRP A 266 8.89 -2.34 0.63
N TYR A 267 8.26 -3.51 0.53
CA TYR A 267 8.29 -4.38 -0.62
C TYR A 267 6.86 -4.75 -1.01
N GLN A 268 6.59 -4.85 -2.31
CA GLN A 268 5.40 -5.49 -2.81
C GLN A 268 5.68 -6.37 -4.03
N SER A 269 4.86 -7.40 -4.18
CA SER A 269 4.63 -8.15 -5.41
C SER A 269 3.13 -8.30 -5.64
N LYS A 270 2.73 -9.03 -6.69
CA LYS A 270 1.33 -9.40 -6.88
C LYS A 270 0.80 -10.41 -5.85
N TYR A 271 1.66 -10.99 -5.01
CA TYR A 271 1.30 -12.01 -4.03
C TYR A 271 1.18 -11.44 -2.61
N PHE A 272 1.98 -10.42 -2.28
CA PHE A 272 1.99 -9.83 -0.95
C PHE A 272 2.62 -8.44 -0.93
N ARG A 273 2.42 -7.72 0.17
CA ARG A 273 3.28 -6.59 0.58
C ARG A 273 3.86 -6.84 1.96
N ALA A 274 5.00 -6.23 2.24
CA ALA A 274 5.67 -6.32 3.53
C ALA A 274 6.35 -5.01 3.89
N ASN A 275 6.43 -4.71 5.18
CA ASN A 275 7.18 -3.58 5.72
C ASN A 275 8.18 -4.03 6.79
N LEU A 276 9.46 -3.79 6.54
CA LEU A 276 10.50 -3.85 7.55
C LEU A 276 10.78 -2.43 8.05
N HIS A 277 10.38 -2.16 9.29
CA HIS A 277 10.45 -0.85 9.91
C HIS A 277 11.60 -0.77 10.90
N PHE A 278 12.19 0.43 11.03
CA PHE A 278 13.29 0.69 11.95
C PHE A 278 12.95 1.89 12.82
N ARG A 279 13.11 1.72 14.14
CA ARG A 279 12.96 2.77 15.13
C ARG A 279 14.14 2.67 16.09
N ASP A 280 14.95 3.73 16.15
CA ASP A 280 16.21 3.72 16.90
C ASP A 280 17.13 2.57 16.45
N ASN A 281 17.48 1.68 17.39
CA ASN A 281 18.24 0.46 17.14
C ASN A 281 17.34 -0.79 17.00
N GLN A 282 16.02 -0.63 17.08
CA GLN A 282 15.06 -1.71 16.90
C GLN A 282 14.62 -1.79 15.45
N PHE A 283 14.34 -3.01 15.01
CA PHE A 283 13.73 -3.25 13.71
C PHE A 283 12.80 -4.46 13.78
N TYR A 284 11.72 -4.42 13.01
CA TYR A 284 10.67 -5.42 13.05
C TYR A 284 9.85 -5.38 11.77
N LEU A 285 9.16 -6.49 11.47
CA LEU A 285 8.08 -6.46 10.49
C LEU A 285 6.91 -5.69 11.11
N ARG A 286 6.41 -4.67 10.41
CA ARG A 286 5.29 -3.83 10.86
C ARG A 286 4.00 -4.09 10.08
N ASP A 287 4.12 -4.56 8.83
CA ASP A 287 3.00 -4.91 7.95
C ASP A 287 3.35 -6.15 7.14
N LEU A 288 2.39 -7.06 6.99
CA LEU A 288 2.46 -8.19 6.08
C LEU A 288 1.04 -8.55 5.62
N HIS A 289 0.75 -8.36 4.33
CA HIS A 289 -0.54 -8.72 3.73
C HIS A 289 -0.35 -9.62 2.52
N VAL A 290 -1.26 -10.59 2.35
CA VAL A 290 -1.30 -11.49 1.19
C VAL A 290 -2.47 -11.18 0.27
N TYR A 291 -2.35 -11.60 -0.98
CA TYR A 291 -3.38 -11.39 -2.00
C TYR A 291 -3.90 -12.73 -2.52
N ASN A 292 -5.20 -12.76 -2.79
CA ASN A 292 -5.89 -13.95 -3.30
C ASN A 292 -7.00 -13.51 -4.26
N ASP A 293 -6.98 -14.08 -5.47
CA ASP A 293 -7.95 -13.74 -6.51
C ASP A 293 -9.41 -14.05 -6.15
N ARG A 294 -9.64 -14.90 -5.15
CA ARG A 294 -10.97 -15.28 -4.68
C ARG A 294 -11.49 -14.41 -3.54
N PHE A 295 -10.71 -13.47 -3.02
CA PHE A 295 -11.15 -12.62 -1.91
C PHE A 295 -11.97 -11.43 -2.43
N PRO A 296 -13.30 -11.46 -2.32
CA PRO A 296 -14.15 -10.47 -2.98
C PRO A 296 -14.00 -9.10 -2.32
N GLN A 297 -14.12 -8.05 -3.14
CA GLN A 297 -14.23 -6.69 -2.63
C GLN A 297 -15.44 -6.58 -1.70
N PRO A 298 -15.33 -5.89 -0.57
CA PRO A 298 -16.52 -5.47 0.16
C PRO A 298 -17.40 -4.60 -0.75
N TYR A 299 -18.71 -4.85 -0.73
CA TYR A 299 -19.67 -4.17 -1.61
C TYR A 299 -19.49 -4.47 -3.11
N LEU A 300 -18.91 -5.62 -3.46
CA LEU A 300 -18.80 -6.06 -4.86
C LEU A 300 -20.18 -6.20 -5.51
N THR A 301 -21.09 -6.93 -4.87
CA THR A 301 -22.45 -7.21 -5.39
C THR A 301 -23.52 -6.33 -4.77
N GLU A 302 -23.37 -5.99 -3.49
CA GLU A 302 -24.36 -5.22 -2.72
C GLU A 302 -23.95 -3.74 -2.58
N PRO A 303 -24.87 -2.78 -2.76
CA PRO A 303 -24.55 -1.38 -2.54
C PRO A 303 -24.29 -1.07 -1.07
N VAL A 304 -23.28 -0.24 -0.79
CA VAL A 304 -23.10 0.32 0.55
C VAL A 304 -24.25 1.27 0.89
N ARG A 305 -24.78 1.16 2.10
CA ARG A 305 -25.86 2.05 2.62
C ARG A 305 -25.44 2.89 3.82
N GLN A 306 -24.26 2.60 4.39
CA GLN A 306 -23.74 3.28 5.57
C GLN A 306 -22.53 4.14 5.23
N HIS A 307 -22.36 5.23 5.98
CA HIS A 307 -21.07 5.90 6.12
C HIS A 307 -20.21 5.15 7.15
N GLY A 308 -18.88 5.32 7.13
CA GLY A 308 -18.00 4.56 8.02
C GLY A 308 -17.86 3.10 7.56
N ILE A 309 -17.09 2.87 6.51
CA ILE A 309 -16.84 1.52 6.00
C ILE A 309 -15.37 1.13 6.06
N GLU A 310 -15.10 -0.17 6.03
CA GLU A 310 -13.74 -0.70 5.91
C GLU A 310 -13.61 -1.64 4.71
N GLN A 311 -12.62 -1.37 3.86
CA GLN A 311 -12.15 -2.27 2.82
C GLN A 311 -10.69 -2.65 3.13
N ARG A 312 -10.54 -3.69 3.95
CA ARG A 312 -9.23 -4.22 4.37
C ARG A 312 -8.90 -5.53 3.66
N LEU A 313 -7.62 -5.75 3.38
CA LEU A 313 -7.11 -6.98 2.76
C LEU A 313 -6.62 -8.00 3.79
N LEU A 314 -6.10 -9.13 3.31
CA LEU A 314 -5.78 -10.29 4.12
C LEU A 314 -4.43 -10.11 4.86
N ALA A 315 -4.49 -9.69 6.12
CA ALA A 315 -3.33 -9.46 6.95
C ALA A 315 -2.76 -10.75 7.56
N VAL A 316 -1.48 -11.02 7.35
CA VAL A 316 -0.70 -11.98 8.15
C VAL A 316 -0.15 -11.29 9.40
N LEU A 317 0.12 -10.00 9.27
CA LEU A 317 0.48 -9.08 10.35
C LEU A 317 -0.06 -7.68 10.01
N ASP A 318 -0.96 -7.15 10.84
CA ASP A 318 -1.44 -5.76 10.75
C ASP A 318 -0.96 -4.96 11.95
N GLY A 319 0.20 -4.32 11.82
CA GLY A 319 0.80 -3.53 12.89
C GLY A 319 -0.06 -2.35 13.37
N TYR A 320 -1.04 -1.89 12.61
CA TYR A 320 -1.93 -0.81 13.05
C TYR A 320 -3.16 -1.38 13.75
N HIS A 321 -3.96 -2.20 13.07
CA HIS A 321 -5.24 -2.67 13.58
C HIS A 321 -5.11 -3.73 14.67
N TRP A 322 -4.00 -4.46 14.74
CA TRP A 322 -3.78 -5.48 15.76
C TRP A 322 -2.93 -5.00 16.95
N SER A 323 -2.45 -3.74 16.91
CA SER A 323 -1.89 -3.07 18.09
C SER A 323 -2.99 -2.58 19.01
N ASP A 324 -2.68 -2.33 20.28
CA ASP A 324 -3.60 -1.66 21.20
C ASP A 324 -3.70 -0.14 20.92
N ASP A 325 -4.65 0.49 21.60
CA ASP A 325 -4.96 1.91 21.41
C ASP A 325 -3.88 2.81 22.03
N GLU A 326 -3.19 2.32 23.06
CA GLU A 326 -2.09 3.03 23.75
C GLU A 326 -0.90 3.22 22.81
N VAL A 327 -0.47 2.16 22.12
CA VAL A 327 0.61 2.20 21.13
C VAL A 327 0.28 3.15 20.00
N ARG A 328 -0.95 3.08 19.48
CA ARG A 328 -1.34 4.00 18.41
C ARG A 328 -1.30 5.44 18.92
N ALA A 329 -1.70 5.68 20.17
CA ALA A 329 -1.65 7.00 20.80
C ALA A 329 -0.25 7.42 21.28
N GLY A 330 0.80 6.72 20.84
CA GLY A 330 2.20 7.03 21.14
C GLY A 330 2.63 6.70 22.57
N ARG A 331 1.85 5.91 23.31
CA ARG A 331 2.13 5.48 24.68
C ARG A 331 2.63 4.03 24.73
N SER A 332 3.00 3.58 25.92
CA SER A 332 3.45 2.20 26.15
C SER A 332 2.26 1.25 26.05
N GLY A 333 2.39 0.20 25.25
CA GLY A 333 1.37 -0.83 25.08
C GLY A 333 1.86 -1.98 24.20
N VAL A 334 0.92 -2.84 23.80
CA VAL A 334 1.12 -4.00 22.92
C VAL A 334 1.05 -3.57 21.47
N ARG A 335 2.21 -3.62 20.80
CA ARG A 335 2.33 -3.35 19.36
C ARG A 335 2.31 -4.66 18.60
N ALA A 336 1.45 -4.75 17.60
CA ALA A 336 1.52 -5.82 16.62
C ALA A 336 2.80 -5.71 15.78
N MET A 337 3.66 -6.71 15.85
CA MET A 337 4.92 -6.75 15.09
C MET A 337 5.47 -8.16 14.90
N GLY A 338 6.33 -8.34 13.90
CA GLY A 338 7.23 -9.48 13.77
C GLY A 338 8.62 -9.13 14.28
N ARG A 339 8.93 -9.51 15.53
CA ARG A 339 10.19 -9.26 16.20
C ARG A 339 11.20 -10.37 15.88
N PHE A 340 12.42 -9.98 15.51
CA PHE A 340 13.51 -10.93 15.33
C PHE A 340 14.28 -11.12 16.64
N VAL A 341 14.58 -12.37 16.99
CA VAL A 341 15.29 -12.75 18.22
C VAL A 341 16.38 -13.79 17.94
N LEU A 342 17.39 -13.84 18.79
CA LEU A 342 18.28 -15.01 18.92
C LEU A 342 17.66 -15.99 19.91
N ILE A 343 17.67 -17.27 19.56
CA ILE A 343 17.28 -18.37 20.43
C ILE A 343 18.54 -19.11 20.87
N GLY A 344 18.82 -19.10 22.18
CA GLY A 344 19.93 -19.81 22.82
C GLY A 344 19.71 -21.32 22.93
N GLU A 345 20.75 -22.04 23.37
CA GLU A 345 20.66 -23.49 23.63
C GLU A 345 19.73 -23.83 24.80
N ASP A 346 19.62 -22.93 25.77
CA ASP A 346 18.71 -22.99 26.92
C ASP A 346 17.25 -22.68 26.55
N GLY A 347 16.98 -22.31 25.29
CA GLY A 347 15.68 -21.88 24.81
C GLY A 347 15.35 -20.41 25.11
N GLY A 348 16.26 -19.67 25.74
CA GLY A 348 16.10 -18.25 26.00
C GLY A 348 16.08 -17.43 24.69
N SER A 349 15.26 -16.39 24.66
CA SER A 349 15.14 -15.49 23.51
C SER A 349 15.70 -14.09 23.81
N THR A 350 16.54 -13.56 22.93
CA THR A 350 17.06 -12.18 23.04
C THR A 350 16.74 -11.39 21.77
N PRO A 351 16.05 -10.23 21.86
CA PRO A 351 15.77 -9.39 20.70
C PRO A 351 17.02 -8.96 19.94
N LEU A 352 16.93 -8.99 18.61
CA LEU A 352 17.96 -8.41 17.76
C LEU A 352 17.89 -6.87 17.81
N ALA A 353 19.07 -6.25 17.83
CA ALA A 353 19.25 -4.81 17.72
C ALA A 353 20.28 -4.50 16.63
N MET A 354 20.08 -3.42 15.90
CA MET A 354 21.01 -2.98 14.85
C MET A 354 22.23 -2.24 15.44
N ALA A 355 23.41 -2.52 14.90
CA ALA A 355 24.66 -1.83 15.23
C ALA A 355 24.92 -0.58 14.39
N GLY A 356 24.22 -0.44 13.27
CA GLY A 356 24.45 0.59 12.27
C GLY A 356 23.37 0.54 11.20
N LEU A 357 23.41 1.48 10.25
CA LEU A 357 22.40 1.59 9.21
C LEU A 357 22.29 0.30 8.38
N PRO A 358 21.06 -0.14 8.06
CA PRO A 358 20.88 -1.24 7.12
C PRO A 358 21.36 -0.82 5.73
N THR A 359 21.66 -1.81 4.89
CA THR A 359 21.92 -1.62 3.46
C THR A 359 20.86 -2.37 2.66
N VAL A 360 20.49 -1.84 1.50
CA VAL A 360 19.48 -2.44 0.62
C VAL A 360 20.06 -2.57 -0.78
N SER A 361 19.84 -3.73 -1.40
CA SER A 361 20.33 -4.07 -2.73
C SER A 361 19.28 -4.87 -3.51
N GLU A 362 19.35 -4.81 -4.83
CA GLU A 362 18.37 -5.44 -5.72
C GLU A 362 19.06 -6.40 -6.68
N THR A 363 18.44 -7.54 -6.96
CA THR A 363 18.93 -8.48 -7.98
C THR A 363 17.73 -9.16 -8.62
N GLY A 364 17.46 -8.84 -9.88
CA GLY A 364 16.22 -9.28 -10.55
C GLY A 364 14.99 -8.75 -9.81
N SER A 365 14.09 -9.65 -9.41
CA SER A 365 12.87 -9.36 -8.64
C SER A 365 13.04 -9.51 -7.11
N MET A 366 14.29 -9.69 -6.65
CA MET A 366 14.62 -9.79 -5.23
C MET A 366 15.08 -8.44 -4.68
N LEU A 367 14.51 -8.04 -3.55
CA LEU A 367 15.02 -6.97 -2.70
C LEU A 367 15.70 -7.60 -1.48
N GLN A 368 16.95 -7.25 -1.22
CA GLN A 368 17.67 -7.75 -0.05
C GLN A 368 18.04 -6.60 0.88
N THR A 369 17.59 -6.68 2.13
CA THR A 369 17.99 -5.79 3.22
C THR A 369 18.97 -6.52 4.13
N THR A 370 20.13 -5.92 4.38
CA THR A 370 21.13 -6.42 5.33
C THR A 370 21.20 -5.50 6.53
N VAL A 371 20.91 -6.04 7.72
CA VAL A 371 20.94 -5.32 8.99
C VAL A 371 22.15 -5.77 9.82
N PRO A 372 23.16 -4.91 10.04
CA PRO A 372 24.27 -5.24 10.94
C PRO A 372 23.80 -5.31 12.39
N LEU A 373 24.22 -6.31 13.16
CA LEU A 373 23.69 -6.58 14.50
C LEU A 373 24.67 -6.20 15.61
N SER A 374 24.16 -5.66 16.73
CA SER A 374 24.97 -5.24 17.88
C SER A 374 25.69 -6.40 18.58
N GLY A 375 25.13 -7.61 18.51
CA GLY A 375 25.76 -8.84 19.01
C GLY A 375 26.79 -9.46 18.07
N GLY A 376 27.12 -8.79 16.96
CA GLY A 376 27.95 -9.33 15.89
C GLY A 376 27.16 -10.04 14.79
N GLY A 377 27.73 -10.08 13.59
CA GLY A 377 27.06 -10.63 12.41
C GLY A 377 26.01 -9.69 11.82
N LYS A 378 25.08 -10.27 11.05
CA LYS A 378 24.05 -9.55 10.31
C LYS A 378 22.79 -10.40 10.12
N LEU A 379 21.63 -9.76 10.11
CA LEU A 379 20.39 -10.35 9.60
C LEU A 379 20.25 -9.97 8.12
N ILE A 380 19.94 -10.96 7.28
CA ILE A 380 19.57 -10.76 5.89
C ILE A 380 18.07 -11.05 5.75
N CYS A 381 17.33 -10.07 5.26
CA CYS A 381 15.93 -10.18 4.86
C CYS A 381 15.88 -10.11 3.33
N ALA A 382 15.56 -11.21 2.66
CA ALA A 382 15.40 -11.28 1.22
C ALA A 382 13.91 -11.40 0.87
N PHE A 383 13.38 -10.39 0.19
CA PHE A 383 12.02 -10.35 -0.30
C PHE A 383 12.03 -10.82 -1.76
N HIS A 384 11.46 -12.00 -2.00
CA HIS A 384 11.23 -12.56 -3.32
C HIS A 384 9.78 -12.35 -3.72
N GLU A 385 9.46 -12.56 -5.00
CA GLU A 385 8.11 -12.32 -5.51
C GLU A 385 7.03 -13.13 -4.74
N ARG A 386 7.35 -14.35 -4.28
CA ARG A 386 6.40 -15.29 -3.66
C ARG A 386 6.66 -15.60 -2.20
N GLU A 387 7.80 -15.21 -1.68
CA GLU A 387 8.26 -15.59 -0.34
C GLU A 387 9.15 -14.51 0.29
N ILE A 388 9.27 -14.54 1.61
CA ILE A 388 10.27 -13.76 2.34
C ILE A 388 11.20 -14.73 3.05
N ALA A 389 12.50 -14.52 2.93
CA ALA A 389 13.54 -15.34 3.54
C ALA A 389 14.36 -14.53 4.55
N PHE A 390 14.63 -15.12 5.71
CA PHE A 390 15.41 -14.53 6.78
C PHE A 390 16.60 -15.43 7.13
N SER A 391 17.79 -14.85 7.13
CA SER A 391 19.03 -15.57 7.45
C SER A 391 19.89 -14.79 8.42
N LEU A 392 20.42 -15.49 9.42
CA LEU A 392 21.42 -14.96 10.32
C LEU A 392 22.81 -15.34 9.81
N MET A 393 23.69 -14.37 9.60
CA MET A 393 25.06 -14.60 9.14
C MET A 393 26.07 -14.06 10.15
N GLY A 394 27.13 -14.83 10.41
CA GLY A 394 28.20 -14.42 11.32
C GLY A 394 27.82 -14.44 12.80
N ALA A 395 26.69 -15.05 13.16
CA ALA A 395 26.35 -15.35 14.55
C ALA A 395 26.91 -16.72 14.98
N PRO A 396 27.05 -16.98 16.30
CA PRO A 396 27.49 -18.27 16.80
C PRO A 396 26.62 -19.42 16.28
N SER A 397 27.24 -20.56 15.94
CA SER A 397 26.55 -21.72 15.33
C SER A 397 25.51 -22.40 16.24
N HIS A 398 25.58 -22.16 17.55
CA HIS A 398 24.66 -22.71 18.54
C HIS A 398 23.37 -21.89 18.70
N VAL A 399 23.34 -20.64 18.25
CA VAL A 399 22.12 -19.82 18.29
C VAL A 399 21.29 -20.00 17.03
N ARG A 400 19.97 -19.86 17.17
CA ARG A 400 19.03 -19.89 16.04
C ARG A 400 18.30 -18.57 15.89
N LEU A 401 17.86 -18.27 14.66
CA LEU A 401 16.95 -17.16 14.42
C LEU A 401 15.54 -17.53 14.89
N GLY A 402 14.91 -16.63 15.63
CA GLY A 402 13.48 -16.64 15.90
C GLY A 402 12.79 -15.44 15.25
N LEU A 403 11.60 -15.66 14.72
CA LEU A 403 10.65 -14.62 14.35
C LEU A 403 9.42 -14.75 15.24
N MET A 404 9.20 -13.76 16.10
CA MET A 404 8.11 -13.72 17.07
C MET A 404 7.07 -12.73 16.57
N PHE A 405 5.93 -13.24 16.12
CA PHE A 405 4.78 -12.37 15.92
C PHE A 405 4.05 -12.16 17.25
N GLU A 406 3.88 -10.90 17.60
CA GLU A 406 3.22 -10.42 18.81
C GLU A 406 2.08 -9.49 18.38
N TRP A 407 0.93 -9.51 19.06
CA TRP A 407 -0.20 -8.61 18.84
C TRP A 407 -1.23 -8.67 19.99
N VAL A 408 -2.25 -7.83 19.92
CA VAL A 408 -3.44 -7.93 20.77
C VAL A 408 -4.29 -9.11 20.29
N ALA A 409 -4.40 -10.16 21.11
CA ALA A 409 -4.90 -11.49 20.71
C ALA A 409 -6.27 -11.44 20.01
N GLU A 410 -7.21 -10.67 20.54
CA GLU A 410 -8.59 -10.55 20.05
C GLU A 410 -8.73 -9.75 18.75
N ARG A 411 -7.68 -9.05 18.31
CA ARG A 411 -7.70 -8.22 17.10
C ARG A 411 -7.17 -8.95 15.86
N SER A 412 -6.41 -10.02 16.05
CA SER A 412 -5.78 -10.76 14.95
C SER A 412 -6.77 -11.64 14.17
N ALA A 413 -6.40 -11.96 12.92
CA ALA A 413 -7.14 -12.92 12.11
C ALA A 413 -6.64 -14.39 12.29
N LEU A 414 -5.64 -14.62 13.15
CA LEU A 414 -5.02 -15.95 13.31
C LEU A 414 -5.98 -16.91 14.02
N THR A 415 -6.20 -18.09 13.44
CA THR A 415 -7.07 -19.12 14.01
C THR A 415 -6.24 -20.29 14.57
N GLU A 416 -5.39 -20.87 13.72
CA GLU A 416 -4.63 -22.09 14.03
C GLU A 416 -3.16 -21.97 13.62
N VAL A 417 -2.30 -22.67 14.37
CA VAL A 417 -0.85 -22.75 14.10
C VAL A 417 -0.45 -24.21 14.03
N PHE A 418 0.10 -24.60 12.90
CA PHE A 418 0.80 -25.86 12.68
C PHE A 418 2.30 -25.59 12.59
N ALA A 419 3.12 -26.62 12.74
CA ALA A 419 4.57 -26.48 12.66
C ALA A 419 5.06 -25.78 11.38
N ASP A 420 4.40 -26.03 10.26
CA ASP A 420 4.77 -25.57 8.91
C ASP A 420 3.73 -24.60 8.30
N ARG A 421 2.72 -24.16 9.06
CA ARG A 421 1.62 -23.36 8.51
C ARG A 421 0.92 -22.50 9.55
N LEU A 422 0.61 -21.26 9.17
CA LEU A 422 -0.24 -20.35 9.95
C LEU A 422 -1.57 -20.17 9.22
N ASN A 423 -2.68 -20.49 9.88
CA ASN A 423 -4.03 -20.37 9.32
C ASN A 423 -4.73 -19.14 9.89
N TYR A 424 -5.42 -18.43 9.01
CA TYR A 424 -6.13 -17.20 9.33
C TYR A 424 -7.55 -17.25 8.77
N ARG A 425 -8.44 -16.49 9.41
CA ARG A 425 -9.78 -16.22 8.92
C ARG A 425 -10.08 -14.74 9.08
N PHE A 426 -10.38 -14.07 7.97
CA PHE A 426 -10.83 -12.68 7.97
C PHE A 426 -12.22 -12.61 7.35
N ARG A 427 -13.20 -12.16 8.15
CA ARG A 427 -14.63 -12.23 7.80
C ARG A 427 -15.02 -13.68 7.48
N ASN A 428 -15.45 -13.94 6.25
CA ASN A 428 -15.87 -15.26 5.77
C ASN A 428 -14.82 -15.90 4.83
N PHE A 429 -13.57 -15.45 4.88
CA PHE A 429 -12.51 -15.93 4.00
C PHE A 429 -11.36 -16.54 4.80
N ASP A 430 -11.03 -17.79 4.50
CA ASP A 430 -9.90 -18.51 5.09
C ASP A 430 -8.67 -18.40 4.18
N TYR A 431 -7.50 -18.24 4.79
CA TYR A 431 -6.23 -18.09 4.08
C TYR A 431 -5.07 -18.57 4.97
N SER A 432 -3.89 -18.77 4.39
CA SER A 432 -2.76 -19.30 5.15
C SER A 432 -1.41 -18.88 4.57
N VAL A 433 -0.37 -18.97 5.39
CA VAL A 433 1.03 -18.88 4.93
C VAL A 433 1.79 -20.11 5.39
N LEU A 434 2.71 -20.59 4.54
CA LEU A 434 3.56 -21.73 4.87
C LEU A 434 4.88 -21.26 5.46
N VAL A 435 5.34 -22.00 6.45
CA VAL A 435 6.64 -21.84 7.09
C VAL A 435 7.56 -22.94 6.58
N VAL A 436 8.67 -22.55 5.97
CA VAL A 436 9.68 -23.49 5.47
C VAL A 436 10.98 -23.28 6.22
N ASN A 437 11.61 -24.38 6.62
CA ASN A 437 12.82 -24.38 7.43
C ASN A 437 12.67 -23.60 8.75
N GLY A 438 11.50 -23.75 9.36
CA GLY A 438 11.19 -23.29 10.70
C GLY A 438 10.07 -24.12 11.30
N VAL A 439 9.88 -24.00 12.61
CA VAL A 439 8.77 -24.62 13.34
C VAL A 439 7.99 -23.52 14.02
N ALA A 440 6.72 -23.39 13.67
CA ALA A 440 5.80 -22.46 14.30
C ALA A 440 5.06 -23.08 15.49
N SER A 441 4.80 -22.26 16.50
CA SER A 441 4.04 -22.61 17.70
C SER A 441 3.19 -21.44 18.16
N LYS A 442 1.93 -21.71 18.50
CA LYS A 442 0.99 -20.70 19.01
C LYS A 442 1.43 -20.20 20.39
N THR A 443 1.25 -18.90 20.64
CA THR A 443 1.35 -18.29 21.98
C THR A 443 0.01 -17.67 22.37
N ALA A 444 -0.08 -17.12 23.58
CA ALA A 444 -1.30 -16.46 24.05
C ALA A 444 -1.65 -15.20 23.23
N ASP A 445 -0.62 -14.51 22.75
CA ASP A 445 -0.63 -13.17 22.19
C ASP A 445 0.00 -13.13 20.78
N GLY A 446 0.14 -14.28 20.13
CA GLY A 446 1.00 -14.34 18.95
C GLY A 446 1.32 -15.72 18.41
N THR A 447 2.45 -15.79 17.71
CA THR A 447 3.04 -17.01 17.20
C THR A 447 4.56 -16.88 17.15
N HIS A 448 5.25 -17.91 17.61
CA HIS A 448 6.70 -18.01 17.53
C HIS A 448 7.07 -18.90 16.36
N ILE A 449 8.06 -18.48 15.57
CA ILE A 449 8.64 -19.28 14.49
C ILE A 449 10.14 -19.40 14.73
N ILE A 450 10.61 -20.61 15.02
CA ILE A 450 12.02 -20.88 15.28
C ILE A 450 12.64 -21.53 14.04
N ALA A 451 13.67 -20.90 13.49
CA ALA A 451 14.37 -21.38 12.30
C ALA A 451 15.05 -22.74 12.55
N GLY A 452 15.22 -23.51 11.47
CA GLY A 452 16.11 -24.67 11.45
C GLY A 452 17.58 -24.26 11.70
N LYS A 453 18.44 -25.25 12.00
CA LYS A 453 19.87 -24.99 12.29
C LYS A 453 20.68 -24.51 11.06
N ARG A 454 20.19 -24.76 9.85
CA ARG A 454 20.86 -24.43 8.59
C ARG A 454 19.85 -23.89 7.58
N GLY A 455 20.29 -23.00 6.70
CA GLY A 455 19.45 -22.38 5.68
C GLY A 455 18.60 -21.22 6.20
N ALA A 456 17.91 -20.54 5.28
CA ALA A 456 17.03 -19.43 5.60
C ALA A 456 15.70 -19.91 6.17
N LEU A 457 15.17 -19.23 7.18
CA LEU A 457 13.74 -19.33 7.53
C LEU A 457 12.95 -18.66 6.41
N ARG A 458 11.92 -19.32 5.88
CA ARG A 458 11.13 -18.77 4.78
C ARG A 458 9.64 -18.77 5.10
N MET A 459 8.97 -17.70 4.70
CA MET A 459 7.51 -17.60 4.71
C MET A 459 7.03 -17.57 3.26
N LEU A 460 6.29 -18.60 2.84
CA LEU A 460 5.67 -18.63 1.52
C LEU A 460 4.36 -17.84 1.60
N MET A 461 4.32 -16.74 0.87
CA MET A 461 3.22 -15.77 0.92
C MET A 461 2.14 -16.05 -0.13
N THR A 462 2.45 -16.90 -1.12
CA THR A 462 1.51 -17.32 -2.16
C THR A 462 0.34 -18.07 -1.55
N GLN A 463 -0.87 -17.65 -1.86
CA GLN A 463 -2.07 -18.33 -1.43
C GLN A 463 -2.33 -19.55 -2.30
N ILE A 464 -2.46 -20.72 -1.66
CA ILE A 464 -2.78 -21.97 -2.34
C ILE A 464 -4.29 -21.99 -2.62
N SER A 465 -4.66 -22.32 -3.85
CA SER A 465 -6.04 -22.48 -4.30
C SER A 465 -6.76 -23.60 -3.59
#